data_AF-A0A6A4P0C5-F1
#
_entry.id   AF-A0A6A4P0C5-F1
#
_cell.length_a   1.000
_cell.length_b   1.000
_cell.length_c   1.000
_cell.angle_alpha   90.00
_cell.angle_beta   90.00
_cell.angle_gamma   90.00
#
_symmetry.space_group_name_H-M   'P 1'
#
loop_
_entity.id
_entity.type
_entity.pdbx_description
1 polymer ?
#
loop_
_entity_poly.entity_id
_entity_poly.type
_entity_poly.pdbx_seq_one_letter_code
_entity_poly.pdbx_strand_id
1 'polypeptide(L)'
;MGDIEKVKDEALQIIGMLEVLPKLVVFDLDYTLWPFYWKYFQVGLTKQRIHTRTGISFNSMLFFDDENRNIQSVSKMGVTSILVGNGVNLGAFREGLTRFSQNWNASQKNKQKWVTNDTLN
;
A
#
# COMPACT_ATOMS: atom_id res chain seq x y z
N MET A 1 25.07 -2.48 13.28
CA MET A 1 25.02 -3.57 12.28
C MET A 1 23.96 -4.62 12.65
N GLY A 2 23.85 -5.05 13.92
CA GLY A 2 22.84 -6.03 14.36
C GLY A 2 21.37 -5.61 14.23
N ASP A 3 21.04 -4.34 14.49
CA ASP A 3 19.63 -3.89 14.43
C ASP A 3 19.05 -3.86 13.01
N ILE A 4 19.88 -3.52 12.02
CA ILE A 4 19.48 -3.47 10.61
C ILE A 4 19.20 -4.89 10.10
N GLU A 5 20.07 -5.85 10.41
CA GLU A 5 19.86 -7.24 10.01
C GLU A 5 18.61 -7.82 10.69
N LYS A 6 18.39 -7.52 11.97
CA LYS A 6 17.17 -7.94 12.66
C LYS A 6 15.89 -7.40 12.00
N VAL A 7 15.88 -6.12 11.61
CA VAL A 7 14.73 -5.51 10.92
C VAL A 7 14.51 -6.16 9.55
N LYS A 8 15.58 -6.49 8.82
CA LYS A 8 15.49 -7.20 7.55
C LYS A 8 14.92 -8.60 7.72
N ASP A 9 15.42 -9.37 8.69
CA ASP A 9 14.97 -10.73 8.96
C ASP A 9 13.47 -10.76 9.30
N GLU A 10 13.02 -9.83 10.15
CA GLU A 10 11.61 -9.72 10.51
C GLU A 10 10.74 -9.29 9.31
N ALA A 11 11.23 -8.37 8.47
CA ALA A 11 10.55 -7.99 7.23
C ALA A 11 10.43 -9.18 6.26
N LEU A 12 11.49 -9.96 6.08
CA LEU A 12 11.48 -11.17 5.25
C LEU A 12 10.51 -12.22 5.79
N GLN A 13 10.45 -12.39 7.11
CA GLN A 13 9.48 -13.29 7.74
C GLN A 13 8.05 -12.85 7.48
N ILE A 14 7.74 -11.56 7.61
CA ILE A 14 6.41 -11.00 7.32
C ILE A 14 6.02 -11.26 5.86
N ILE A 15 6.94 -10.99 4.93
CA ILE A 15 6.70 -11.17 3.49
C ILE A 15 6.47 -12.65 3.17
N GLY A 16 7.27 -13.55 3.75
CA GLY A 16 7.19 -14.99 3.51
C GLY A 16 5.92 -15.66 4.05
N MET A 17 5.19 -15.01 4.97
CA MET A 17 3.92 -15.53 5.50
C MET A 17 2.69 -15.22 4.64
N LEU A 18 2.83 -14.40 3.60
CA LEU A 18 1.69 -13.91 2.81
C LEU A 18 1.67 -14.53 1.41
N GLU A 19 0.55 -15.15 1.06
CA GLU A 19 0.34 -15.74 -0.28
C GLU A 19 0.19 -14.68 -1.37
N VAL A 20 -0.29 -13.49 -1.01
CA VAL A 20 -0.56 -12.40 -1.95
C VAL A 20 0.14 -11.14 -1.48
N LEU A 21 0.97 -10.58 -2.36
CA LEU A 21 1.76 -9.38 -2.11
C LEU A 21 1.40 -8.27 -3.12
N PRO A 22 1.52 -6.99 -2.74
CA PRO A 22 1.35 -5.88 -3.65
C PRO A 22 2.43 -5.91 -4.73
N LYS A 23 2.06 -5.52 -5.96
CA LYS A 23 3.00 -5.38 -7.08
C LYS A 23 3.82 -4.10 -7.00
N LEU A 24 3.31 -3.11 -6.28
CA LEU A 24 3.96 -1.83 -6.05
C LEU A 24 3.64 -1.32 -4.65
N VAL A 25 4.67 -0.96 -3.91
CA VAL A 25 4.55 -0.25 -2.64
C VAL A 25 4.99 1.20 -2.88
N VAL A 26 4.13 2.15 -2.52
CA VAL A 26 4.37 3.58 -2.69
C VAL A 26 4.44 4.22 -1.31
N PHE A 27 5.43 5.07 -1.11
CA PHE A 27 5.62 5.85 0.11
C PHE A 27 5.53 7.33 -0.23
N ASP A 28 4.79 8.10 0.55
CA ASP A 28 4.99 9.54 0.59
C ASP A 28 6.37 9.88 1.22
N LEU A 29 6.79 11.14 1.14
CA LEU A 29 8.16 11.55 1.50
C LEU A 29 8.17 12.25 2.86
N ASP A 30 7.58 13.44 2.93
CA ASP A 30 7.60 14.28 4.13
C ASP A 30 6.78 13.60 5.23
N TYR A 31 7.32 13.50 6.44
CA TYR A 31 6.72 12.82 7.61
C TYR A 31 6.36 11.33 7.45
N THR A 32 6.51 10.77 6.24
CA THR A 32 6.32 9.35 5.93
C THR A 32 7.65 8.60 5.86
N LEU A 33 8.63 9.10 5.10
CA LEU A 33 10.01 8.59 5.07
C LEU A 33 10.99 9.52 5.77
N TRP A 34 10.77 10.83 5.68
CA TRP A 34 11.63 11.84 6.27
C TRP A 34 10.97 12.44 7.51
N PRO A 35 11.70 12.70 8.60
CA PRO A 35 11.12 13.30 9.80
C PRO A 35 10.93 14.83 9.68
N PHE A 36 11.00 15.40 8.47
CA PHE A 36 10.91 16.83 8.23
C PHE A 36 10.22 17.12 6.90
N TYR A 37 9.68 18.34 6.79
CA TYR A 37 9.09 18.87 5.57
C TYR A 37 10.12 19.64 4.75
N TRP A 38 10.32 19.28 3.48
CA TRP A 38 11.24 19.99 2.60
C TRP A 38 10.55 20.99 1.67
N LYS A 39 10.48 22.26 2.10
CA LYS A 39 9.74 23.34 1.41
C LYS A 39 10.33 23.79 0.06
N TYR A 40 11.58 23.45 -0.26
CA TYR A 40 12.31 24.05 -1.40
C TYR A 40 12.35 23.21 -2.69
N PHE A 41 11.68 22.06 -2.76
CA PHE A 41 11.74 21.16 -3.93
C PHE A 41 10.37 20.70 -4.45
N GLN A 42 9.32 21.50 -4.28
CA GLN A 42 7.98 21.11 -4.73
C GLN A 42 7.77 21.37 -6.23
N VAL A 43 8.47 20.61 -7.08
CA VAL A 43 8.07 20.38 -8.47
C VAL A 43 7.17 19.14 -8.46
N GLY A 44 5.86 19.38 -8.54
CA GLY A 44 4.81 18.40 -8.30
C GLY A 44 4.90 17.11 -9.14
N LEU A 45 5.28 16.01 -8.48
CA LEU A 45 4.88 14.67 -8.89
C LEU A 45 3.50 14.41 -8.27
N THR A 46 2.44 14.81 -8.99
CA THR A 46 1.06 14.48 -8.61
C THR A 46 0.87 12.97 -8.58
N LYS A 47 0.36 12.44 -7.46
CA LYS A 47 0.09 11.00 -7.20
C LYS A 47 -0.68 10.29 -8.32
N GLN A 48 -1.45 11.04 -9.13
CA GLN A 48 -2.15 10.55 -10.33
C GLN A 48 -1.24 10.10 -11.49
N ARG A 49 0.04 10.53 -11.54
CA ARG A 49 0.96 10.18 -12.64
C ARG A 49 1.56 8.77 -12.55
N ILE A 50 1.47 8.11 -11.40
CA ILE A 50 2.12 6.80 -11.16
C ILE A 50 1.41 5.69 -11.95
N HIS A 51 0.08 5.69 -11.99
CA HIS A 51 -0.69 4.69 -12.74
C HIS A 51 -0.39 4.74 -14.25
N THR A 52 -0.40 5.95 -14.85
CA THR A 52 -0.16 6.14 -16.29
C THR A 52 1.23 5.67 -16.73
N ARG A 53 2.23 5.71 -15.84
CA ARG A 53 3.61 5.33 -16.16
C ARG A 53 3.93 3.87 -15.87
N THR A 54 3.26 3.25 -14.90
CA THR A 54 3.57 1.88 -14.46
C THR A 54 2.67 0.82 -15.10
N GLY A 55 1.45 1.18 -15.53
CA GLY A 55 0.48 0.20 -16.02
C GLY A 55 -0.03 -0.78 -14.96
N ILE A 56 0.32 -0.56 -13.68
CA ILE A 56 -0.11 -1.41 -12.56
C ILE A 56 -1.50 -0.95 -12.13
N SER A 57 -2.43 -1.90 -11.95
CA SER A 57 -3.76 -1.60 -11.45
C SER A 57 -3.72 -1.11 -10.00
N PHE A 58 -4.57 -0.14 -9.65
CA PHE A 58 -4.65 0.41 -8.30
C PHE A 58 -4.92 -0.64 -7.22
N ASN A 59 -5.73 -1.67 -7.51
CA ASN A 59 -6.00 -2.75 -6.56
C ASN A 59 -4.79 -3.65 -6.25
N SER A 60 -3.69 -3.47 -6.99
CA SER A 60 -2.44 -4.20 -6.83
C SER A 60 -1.37 -3.35 -6.13
N MET A 61 -1.74 -2.18 -5.61
CA MET A 61 -0.83 -1.23 -4.95
C MET A 61 -1.10 -1.15 -3.44
N LEU A 62 -0.03 -0.89 -2.69
CA LEU A 62 -0.04 -0.54 -1.28
C LEU A 62 0.59 0.86 -1.10
N PHE A 63 -0.08 1.73 -0.34
CA PHE A 63 0.31 3.12 -0.18
C PHE A 63 0.43 3.52 1.30
N PHE A 64 1.50 4.22 1.65
CA PHE A 64 1.74 4.79 2.98
C PHE A 64 1.85 6.31 2.88
N ASP A 65 1.11 7.02 3.74
CA ASP A 65 1.03 8.49 3.75
C ASP A 65 0.66 8.95 5.16
N ASP A 66 1.18 10.10 5.60
CA ASP A 66 0.85 10.72 6.88
C ASP A 66 -0.40 11.60 6.81
N GLU A 67 -0.83 11.98 5.61
CA GLU A 67 -1.97 12.83 5.37
C GLU A 67 -3.24 12.03 5.07
N ASN A 68 -4.17 12.01 6.03
CA ASN A 68 -5.46 11.31 5.92
C ASN A 68 -6.28 11.69 4.67
N ARG A 69 -6.14 12.92 4.14
CA ARG A 69 -6.82 13.34 2.90
C ARG A 69 -6.35 12.52 1.69
N ASN A 70 -5.05 12.25 1.60
CA ASN A 70 -4.47 11.43 0.53
C ASN A 70 -4.92 9.98 0.67
N ILE A 71 -4.91 9.45 1.89
CA ILE A 71 -5.41 8.10 2.20
C ILE A 71 -6.86 7.93 1.72
N GLN A 72 -7.75 8.87 2.05
CA GLN A 72 -9.15 8.81 1.63
C GLN A 72 -9.31 8.90 0.11
N SER A 73 -8.56 9.78 -0.55
CA SER A 73 -8.63 9.92 -2.00
C SER A 73 -8.12 8.69 -2.74
N VAL A 74 -7.01 8.12 -2.29
CA VAL A 74 -6.32 6.99 -2.95
C VAL A 74 -7.05 5.67 -2.67
N SER A 75 -7.62 5.50 -1.48
CA SER A 75 -8.45 4.33 -1.15
C SER A 75 -9.70 4.22 -2.04
N LYS A 76 -10.31 5.35 -2.40
CA LYS A 76 -11.46 5.37 -3.33
C LYS A 76 -11.12 4.84 -4.72
N MET A 77 -9.84 4.88 -5.12
CA MET A 77 -9.36 4.30 -6.39
C MET A 77 -9.06 2.80 -6.28
N GLY A 78 -9.24 2.18 -5.10
CA GLY A 78 -9.02 0.76 -4.86
C GLY A 78 -7.62 0.40 -4.34
N VAL A 79 -6.76 1.38 -4.11
CA VAL A 79 -5.43 1.17 -3.51
C VAL A 79 -5.58 0.86 -2.01
N THR A 80 -4.87 -0.15 -1.52
CA THR A 80 -4.78 -0.37 -0.07
C THR A 80 -3.90 0.72 0.52
N SER A 81 -4.43 1.52 1.45
CA SER A 81 -3.74 2.70 1.96
C SER A 81 -3.64 2.67 3.50
N ILE A 82 -2.49 3.05 4.04
CA ILE A 82 -2.16 3.06 5.48
C ILE A 82 -1.75 4.46 5.90
N LEU A 83 -2.48 5.02 6.86
CA LEU A 83 -2.14 6.30 7.50
C LEU A 83 -0.99 6.10 8.48
N VAL A 84 0.10 6.85 8.34
CA VAL A 84 1.28 6.75 9.22
C VAL A 84 1.60 8.08 9.90
N GLY A 85 1.36 8.18 11.20
CA GLY A 85 1.50 9.48 11.90
C GLY A 85 2.94 9.92 12.20
N ASN A 86 3.90 8.98 12.32
CA ASN A 86 5.30 9.24 12.69
C ASN A 86 6.25 8.44 11.80
N GLY A 87 6.00 8.47 10.50
CA GLY A 87 6.73 7.69 9.52
C GLY A 87 6.42 6.20 9.54
N VAL A 88 6.89 5.51 8.50
CA VAL A 88 6.70 4.07 8.35
C VAL A 88 7.64 3.31 9.29
N ASN A 89 7.08 2.34 10.00
CA ASN A 89 7.82 1.35 10.78
C ASN A 89 7.36 -0.07 10.41
N LEU A 90 8.02 -1.08 10.99
CA LEU A 90 7.74 -2.48 10.65
C LEU A 90 6.30 -2.91 11.03
N GLY A 91 5.74 -2.33 12.09
CA GLY A 91 4.34 -2.54 12.46
C GLY A 91 3.38 -2.03 11.38
N ALA A 92 3.59 -0.80 10.90
CA ALA A 92 2.81 -0.24 9.79
C ALA A 92 2.99 -1.06 8.50
N PHE A 93 4.21 -1.52 8.21
CA PHE A 93 4.49 -2.37 7.05
C PHE A 93 3.72 -3.70 7.13
N ARG A 94 3.75 -4.37 8.28
CA ARG A 94 3.00 -5.59 8.55
C ARG A 94 1.49 -5.39 8.40
N GLU A 95 0.97 -4.30 8.96
CA GLU A 95 -0.44 -3.92 8.83
C GLU A 95 -0.83 -3.71 7.37
N GLY A 96 0.01 -2.99 6.62
CA GLY A 96 -0.21 -2.72 5.20
C GLY A 96 -0.30 -3.97 4.35
N LEU A 97 0.66 -4.88 4.49
CA LEU A 97 0.65 -6.15 3.76
C LEU A 97 -0.52 -7.05 4.17
N THR A 98 -0.86 -7.09 5.46
CA THR A 98 -2.00 -7.87 5.97
C THR A 98 -3.31 -7.36 5.39
N ARG A 99 -3.55 -6.04 5.44
CA ARG A 99 -4.75 -5.41 4.87
C ARG A 99 -4.83 -5.61 3.37
N PHE A 100 -3.70 -5.51 2.66
CA PHE A 100 -3.65 -5.75 1.22
C PHE A 100 -4.13 -7.17 0.88
N SER A 101 -3.59 -8.18 1.57
CA SER A 101 -3.99 -9.58 1.37
C SER A 101 -5.48 -9.80 1.68
N GLN A 102 -6.00 -9.22 2.76
CA GLN A 102 -7.42 -9.29 3.10
C GLN A 102 -8.31 -8.66 2.02
N ASN A 103 -7.96 -7.46 1.56
CA ASN A 103 -8.69 -6.74 0.51
C ASN A 103 -8.67 -7.51 -0.81
N TRP A 104 -7.54 -8.12 -1.16
CA TRP A 104 -7.42 -8.98 -2.33
C TRP A 104 -8.38 -10.17 -2.25
N ASN A 105 -8.36 -10.89 -1.12
CA ASN A 105 -9.22 -12.05 -0.91
C ASN A 105 -10.71 -11.70 -0.92
N ALA A 106 -11.08 -10.54 -0.35
CA ALA A 106 -12.44 -10.03 -0.43
C ALA A 106 -12.86 -9.72 -1.88
N SER A 107 -11.97 -9.09 -2.67
CA SER A 107 -12.20 -8.78 -4.08
C SER A 107 -12.40 -10.05 -4.93
N GLN A 108 -11.60 -11.09 -4.72
CA GLN A 108 -11.74 -12.36 -5.43
C GLN A 108 -13.05 -13.08 -5.07
N LYS A 109 -13.43 -13.11 -3.80
CA LYS A 109 -14.72 -13.69 -3.35
C LYS A 109 -15.92 -12.99 -3.98
N ASN A 110 -15.86 -11.66 -4.09
CA ASN A 110 -16.93 -10.90 -4.73
C ASN A 110 -17.02 -11.22 -6.22
N LYS A 111 -15.90 -11.29 -6.95
CA LYS A 111 -15.88 -11.70 -8.36
C LYS A 111 -16.49 -13.09 -8.57
N GLN A 112 -16.16 -14.06 -7.71
CA GLN A 112 -16.71 -15.41 -7.81
C GLN A 112 -18.23 -15.42 -7.66
N LYS A 113 -18.79 -14.64 -6.72
CA LYS A 113 -20.25 -14.52 -6.52
C LYS A 113 -20.98 -13.96 -7.74
N TRP A 114 -20.43 -12.93 -8.39
CA TRP A 114 -21.02 -12.37 -9.60
C TRP A 114 -21.02 -13.38 -10.74
N VAL A 115 -19.90 -14.06 -10.98
CA VAL A 115 -19.79 -15.08 -12.03
C VAL A 115 -20.76 -16.23 -11.80
N THR A 116 -20.94 -16.70 -10.55
CA THR A 116 -21.89 -17.78 -10.24
C THR A 116 -23.34 -17.36 -10.40
N ASN A 117 -23.68 -16.10 -10.14
CA ASN A 117 -25.05 -15.60 -10.31
C ASN A 117 -25.41 -15.38 -11.79
N ASP A 118 -24.43 -15.01 -12.62
CA ASP A 118 -24.63 -14.84 -14.07
C ASP A 118 -24.72 -16.19 -14.82
N THR A 119 -24.19 -17.28 -14.25
CA THR A 119 -24.27 -18.63 -14.84
C THR A 119 -25.47 -19.45 -14.37
N LEU A 120 -26.21 -18.97 -13.37
CA LEU A 120 -27.42 -19.59 -12.81
C LEU A 120 -28.72 -18.93 -13.29
N ASN A 121 -28.64 -17.92 -14.16
CA ASN A 121 -29.76 -17.31 -14.88
C ASN A 121 -29.67 -17.64 -16.38
#